data_AF-A0A7Y1ZRZ3-F1
#
_entry.id   AF-A0A7Y1ZRZ3-F1
#
_cell.length_a   1.000
_cell.length_b   1.000
_cell.length_c   1.000
_cell.angle_alpha   90.00
_cell.angle_beta   90.00
_cell.angle_gamma   90.00
#
_symmetry.space_group_name_H-M   'P 1'
#
loop_
_entity.id
_entity.type
_entity.pdbx_description
1 polymer ?
#
loop_
_entity_poly.entity_id
_entity_poly.type
_entity_poly.pdbx_seq_one_letter_code
_entity_poly.pdbx_strand_id
1 'polypeptide(L)'
;MGGRNVLVASLLVLAALAILFIRSGFESSPSDAGPLVSQTPSVESLYERGLSDQFVEFEASVIRILEDDNVGSRHQRFIVRLASGHTVLVSHNIDLAPRVPLAIRDALIVRGEYEWNDQGGVVHWTHHDPDGRMNGGWIEHNGVKYR
;
A
#
# COMPACT_ATOMS: atom_id res chain seq x y z
N MET A 1 47.42 61.86 16.05
CA MET A 1 48.31 60.93 15.33
C MET A 1 48.14 59.57 16.00
N GLY A 2 47.72 58.47 15.41
CA GLY A 2 47.55 57.98 14.04
C GLY A 2 47.53 56.45 14.21
N GLY A 3 46.55 55.77 13.63
CA GLY A 3 46.11 54.43 14.06
C GLY A 3 47.05 53.24 13.80
N ARG A 4 46.61 52.05 14.24
CA ARG A 4 46.36 50.84 13.40
C ARG A 4 46.03 49.61 14.27
N ASN A 5 44.86 49.04 13.95
CA ASN A 5 44.52 47.61 13.83
C ASN A 5 44.77 46.64 14.99
N VAL A 6 43.69 46.15 15.58
CA VAL A 6 43.50 44.70 15.77
C VAL A 6 42.06 44.34 15.37
N LEU A 7 41.90 43.96 14.11
CA LEU A 7 40.90 42.96 13.73
C LEU A 7 41.22 41.67 14.49
N VAL A 8 40.19 40.87 14.77
CA VAL A 8 40.20 39.54 15.42
C VAL A 8 39.69 39.60 16.87
N ALA A 9 38.38 39.67 17.03
CA ALA A 9 37.69 39.06 18.18
C ALA A 9 36.22 38.70 17.93
N SER A 10 35.72 38.74 16.69
CA SER A 10 34.30 38.47 16.39
C SER A 10 34.01 37.05 15.90
N LEU A 11 34.92 36.08 16.09
CA LEU A 11 34.73 34.70 15.63
C LEU A 11 34.81 33.60 16.71
N LEU A 12 34.86 33.97 18.01
CA LEU A 12 34.97 33.00 19.10
C LEU A 12 33.88 33.11 20.18
N VAL A 13 32.81 33.87 19.93
CA VAL A 13 31.64 33.90 20.85
C VAL A 13 30.50 33.00 20.34
N LEU A 14 30.44 32.67 19.05
CA LEU A 14 29.46 31.69 18.52
C LEU A 14 29.89 30.22 18.74
N ALA A 15 31.18 29.95 18.97
CA ALA A 15 31.66 28.61 19.29
C ALA A 15 31.34 28.19 20.75
N ALA A 16 31.18 29.15 21.67
CA ALA A 16 30.91 28.85 23.08
C ALA A 16 29.42 28.53 23.36
N LEU A 17 28.49 28.98 22.52
CA LEU A 17 27.07 28.61 22.62
C LEU A 17 26.75 27.28 21.92
N ALA A 18 27.61 26.82 21.01
CA ALA A 18 27.50 25.48 20.43
C ALA A 18 27.93 24.36 21.41
N ILE A 19 28.80 24.66 22.38
CA ILE A 19 29.31 23.68 23.35
C ILE A 19 28.35 23.47 24.54
N LEU A 20 27.43 24.41 24.82
CA LEU A 20 26.45 24.28 25.91
C LEU A 20 25.15 23.55 25.51
N PHE A 21 24.84 23.43 24.22
CA PHE A 21 23.74 22.56 23.76
C PHE A 21 24.12 21.07 23.66
N ILE A 22 25.42 20.74 23.62
CA ILE A 22 25.90 19.35 23.52
C ILE A 22 25.96 18.68 24.91
N ARG A 23 25.68 19.40 26.00
CA ARG A 23 25.79 18.89 27.39
C ARG A 23 24.48 18.85 28.20
N SER A 24 23.32 19.08 27.58
CA SER A 24 22.03 18.90 28.26
C SER A 24 21.11 17.99 27.45
N GLY A 25 21.34 16.69 27.64
CA GLY A 25 20.34 15.63 27.59
C GLY A 25 19.30 15.65 26.48
N PHE A 26 19.54 14.87 25.44
CA PHE A 26 18.51 13.98 24.90
C PHE A 26 19.22 12.75 24.34
N GLU A 27 19.48 11.78 25.22
CA GLU A 27 19.59 10.38 24.79
C GLU A 27 18.19 9.95 24.34
N SER A 28 17.82 10.29 23.12
CA SER A 28 16.80 9.53 22.40
C SER A 28 17.54 8.46 21.63
N SER A 29 17.78 7.31 22.27
CA SER A 29 18.02 6.06 21.57
C SER A 29 16.78 5.75 20.73
N PRO A 30 16.84 5.70 19.38
CA PRO A 30 15.81 5.03 18.63
C PRO A 30 16.30 3.61 18.36
N SER A 31 16.45 2.82 19.43
CA SER A 31 16.45 1.36 19.33
C SER A 31 15.00 0.87 19.47
N ASP A 32 14.11 1.46 18.67
CA ASP A 32 12.76 0.96 18.45
C ASP A 32 12.30 1.27 17.02
N ALA A 33 13.23 1.19 16.07
CA ALA A 33 12.87 0.90 14.70
C ALA A 33 12.52 -0.60 14.64
N GLY A 34 11.30 -0.93 15.08
CA GLY A 34 10.60 -2.05 14.49
C GLY A 34 10.69 -1.93 12.96
N PRO A 35 10.63 -3.05 12.21
CA PRO A 35 10.73 -2.96 10.76
C PRO A 35 9.82 -1.86 10.26
N LEU A 36 10.30 -1.02 9.34
CA LEU A 36 9.44 -0.20 8.51
C LEU A 36 8.54 -1.19 7.76
N VAL A 37 7.46 -1.63 8.42
CA VAL A 37 6.40 -2.37 7.78
C VAL A 37 5.90 -1.37 6.78
N SER A 38 6.30 -1.55 5.52
CA SER A 38 5.68 -0.83 4.41
C SER A 38 4.21 -1.18 4.51
N GLN A 39 3.44 -0.29 5.13
CA GLN A 39 2.02 -0.48 5.26
C GLN A 39 1.49 -0.47 3.83
N THR A 40 1.01 -1.61 3.38
CA THR A 40 0.29 -1.71 2.12
C THR A 40 -0.82 -0.65 2.14
N PRO A 41 -0.94 0.20 1.10
CA PRO A 41 -1.94 1.26 1.10
C PRO A 41 -3.34 0.67 1.19
N SER A 42 -4.26 1.37 1.86
CA SER A 42 -5.67 0.97 1.88
C SER A 42 -6.36 1.37 0.57
N VAL A 43 -7.31 0.55 0.12
CA VAL A 43 -8.10 0.81 -1.09
C VAL A 43 -8.79 2.17 -1.02
N GLU A 44 -9.34 2.52 0.15
CA GLU A 44 -10.02 3.79 0.38
C GLU A 44 -9.08 4.98 0.19
N SER A 45 -7.85 4.89 0.73
CA SER A 45 -6.88 5.98 0.59
C SER A 45 -6.46 6.19 -0.86
N LEU A 46 -6.40 5.11 -1.64
CA LEU A 46 -6.10 5.19 -3.08
C LEU A 46 -7.28 5.77 -3.85
N TYR A 47 -8.50 5.37 -3.49
CA TYR A 47 -9.73 5.90 -4.08
C TYR A 47 -9.88 7.40 -3.86
N GLU A 48 -9.75 7.86 -2.61
CA GLU A 48 -9.85 9.28 -2.23
C GLU A 48 -8.79 10.15 -2.91
N ARG A 49 -7.61 9.59 -3.19
CA ARG A 49 -6.48 10.30 -3.78
C ARG A 49 -6.39 10.17 -5.30
N GLY A 50 -7.24 9.35 -5.93
CA GLY A 50 -7.17 9.13 -7.38
C GLY A 50 -5.92 8.37 -7.84
N LEU A 51 -5.45 7.38 -7.05
CA LEU A 51 -4.19 6.67 -7.33
C LEU A 51 -4.42 5.25 -7.85
N SER A 52 -3.61 4.87 -8.83
CA SER A 52 -3.53 3.55 -9.49
C SER A 52 -2.16 2.90 -9.29
N ASP A 53 -1.95 1.70 -9.86
CA ASP A 53 -0.68 0.99 -9.89
C ASP A 53 -0.12 0.67 -8.49
N GLN A 54 -1.01 0.36 -7.55
CA GLN A 54 -0.63 0.03 -6.16
C GLN A 54 -1.14 -1.35 -5.77
N PHE A 55 -0.25 -2.18 -5.25
CA PHE A 55 -0.66 -3.44 -4.63
C PHE A 55 -1.37 -3.18 -3.30
N VAL A 56 -2.52 -3.83 -3.15
CA VAL A 56 -3.37 -3.79 -1.95
C VAL A 56 -3.56 -5.19 -1.40
N GLU A 57 -3.78 -5.28 -0.10
CA GLU A 57 -4.24 -6.49 0.58
C GLU A 57 -5.35 -6.10 1.54
N PHE A 58 -6.53 -6.71 1.40
CA PHE A 58 -7.71 -6.32 2.18
C PHE A 58 -8.69 -7.47 2.39
N GLU A 59 -9.46 -7.38 3.47
CA GLU A 59 -10.61 -8.25 3.74
C GLU A 59 -11.89 -7.65 3.19
N ALA A 60 -12.76 -8.48 2.61
CA ALA A 60 -14.05 -8.03 2.08
C ALA A 60 -15.09 -9.14 2.04
N SER A 61 -16.35 -8.74 1.85
CA SER A 61 -17.48 -9.64 1.64
C SER A 61 -18.02 -9.53 0.21
N VAL A 62 -18.34 -10.66 -0.44
CA VAL A 62 -18.92 -10.67 -1.78
C VAL A 62 -20.34 -10.12 -1.73
N ILE A 63 -20.62 -9.05 -2.48
CA ILE A 63 -21.98 -8.47 -2.55
C ILE A 63 -22.67 -8.70 -3.90
N ARG A 64 -21.90 -9.03 -4.95
CA ARG A 64 -22.44 -9.36 -6.27
C ARG A 64 -21.47 -10.23 -7.05
N ILE A 65 -21.99 -11.26 -7.72
CA ILE A 65 -21.25 -12.04 -8.72
C ILE A 65 -21.75 -11.59 -10.10
N LEU A 66 -20.84 -11.30 -11.01
CA LEU A 66 -21.14 -10.86 -12.37
C LEU A 66 -20.89 -12.01 -13.36
N GLU A 67 -21.37 -11.86 -14.59
CA GLU A 67 -20.94 -12.73 -15.68
C GLU A 67 -19.43 -12.62 -15.89
N ASP A 68 -18.80 -13.73 -16.22
CA ASP A 68 -17.39 -13.75 -16.60
C ASP A 68 -17.16 -12.88 -17.82
N ASP A 69 -16.05 -12.15 -17.80
CA ASP A 69 -15.53 -11.58 -19.04
C ASP A 69 -14.81 -12.69 -19.80
N ASN A 70 -15.23 -12.94 -21.03
CA ASN A 70 -14.66 -13.96 -21.91
C ASN A 70 -14.02 -13.35 -23.17
N VAL A 71 -13.83 -12.03 -23.22
CA VAL A 71 -13.17 -11.36 -24.34
C VAL A 71 -11.67 -11.24 -24.03
N GLY A 72 -10.82 -11.90 -24.83
CA GLY A 72 -9.39 -11.97 -24.54
C GLY A 72 -9.10 -12.97 -23.42
N SER A 73 -8.28 -12.59 -22.43
CA SER A 73 -8.09 -13.42 -21.24
C SER A 73 -9.36 -13.44 -20.40
N ARG A 74 -9.74 -14.62 -19.93
CA ARG A 74 -10.98 -14.81 -19.19
C ARG A 74 -10.86 -14.30 -17.76
N HIS A 75 -11.87 -13.59 -17.29
CA HIS A 75 -11.90 -13.06 -15.92
C HIS A 75 -13.20 -13.42 -15.22
N GLN A 76 -13.08 -13.99 -14.02
CA GLN A 76 -14.17 -14.02 -13.05
C GLN A 76 -14.32 -12.62 -12.44
N ARG A 77 -15.54 -12.06 -12.50
CA ARG A 77 -15.81 -10.71 -12.01
C ARG A 77 -16.83 -10.73 -10.87
N PHE A 78 -16.53 -10.01 -9.81
CA PHE A 78 -17.43 -9.90 -8.66
C PHE A 78 -17.15 -8.61 -7.89
N ILE A 79 -18.17 -8.06 -7.24
CA ILE A 79 -18.07 -6.85 -6.43
C ILE A 79 -18.01 -7.28 -4.98
N VAL A 80 -17.04 -6.72 -4.25
CA VAL A 80 -16.89 -6.93 -2.82
C VAL A 80 -17.10 -5.62 -2.06
N ARG A 81 -17.46 -5.74 -0.78
CA ARG A 81 -17.60 -4.63 0.16
C ARG A 81 -16.61 -4.80 1.31
N LEU A 82 -15.77 -3.79 1.50
CA LEU A 82 -14.83 -3.70 2.61
C LEU A 82 -15.57 -3.30 3.90
N ALA A 83 -14.94 -3.47 5.06
CA ALA A 83 -15.53 -3.09 6.36
C ALA A 83 -15.91 -1.59 6.45
N SER A 84 -15.20 -0.72 5.72
CA SER A 84 -15.50 0.70 5.56
C SER A 84 -16.82 0.99 4.84
N GLY A 85 -17.37 0.00 4.14
CA GLY A 85 -18.50 0.16 3.23
C GLY A 85 -18.08 0.47 1.78
N HIS A 86 -16.80 0.78 1.52
CA HIS A 86 -16.26 0.95 0.17
C HIS A 86 -16.47 -0.32 -0.66
N THR A 87 -16.74 -0.14 -1.94
CA THR A 87 -16.94 -1.26 -2.87
C THR A 87 -15.94 -1.21 -4.00
N VAL A 88 -15.41 -2.38 -4.36
CA VAL A 88 -14.43 -2.52 -5.43
C VAL A 88 -14.80 -3.72 -6.31
N LEU A 89 -14.57 -3.60 -7.60
CA LEU A 89 -14.68 -4.73 -8.53
C LEU A 89 -13.40 -5.56 -8.44
N VAL A 90 -13.51 -6.87 -8.27
CA VAL A 90 -12.39 -7.80 -8.43
C VAL A 90 -12.48 -8.45 -9.81
N SER A 91 -11.41 -8.36 -10.59
CA SER A 91 -11.24 -9.01 -11.90
C SER A 91 -10.16 -10.09 -11.79
N HIS A 92 -10.58 -11.33 -11.58
CA HIS A 92 -9.69 -12.47 -11.35
C HIS A 92 -9.46 -13.24 -12.65
N ASN A 93 -8.24 -13.21 -13.18
CA ASN A 93 -7.90 -13.90 -14.41
C ASN A 93 -7.93 -15.43 -14.21
N ILE A 94 -8.94 -16.09 -14.78
CA ILE A 94 -9.18 -17.53 -14.64
C ILE A 94 -8.44 -18.39 -15.69
N ASP A 95 -7.64 -17.76 -16.55
CA ASP A 95 -6.66 -18.47 -17.38
C ASP A 95 -5.34 -18.70 -16.62
N LEU A 96 -5.04 -17.84 -15.63
CA LEU A 96 -3.79 -17.88 -14.85
C LEU A 96 -3.94 -18.52 -13.46
N ALA A 97 -5.16 -18.50 -12.92
CA ALA A 97 -5.48 -19.09 -11.61
C ALA A 97 -6.84 -19.82 -11.66
N PRO A 98 -7.09 -20.81 -10.78
CA PRO A 98 -8.38 -21.49 -10.72
C PRO A 98 -9.50 -20.53 -10.32
N ARG A 99 -10.67 -20.66 -10.96
CA ARG A 99 -11.89 -19.94 -10.56
C ARG A 99 -12.20 -20.15 -9.07
N VAL A 100 -12.52 -19.07 -8.37
CA VAL A 100 -12.93 -19.12 -6.97
C VAL A 100 -14.41 -19.52 -6.87
N PRO A 101 -14.79 -20.55 -6.11
CA PRO A 101 -16.18 -21.00 -5.97
C PRO A 101 -16.94 -20.10 -5.00
N LEU A 102 -17.29 -18.89 -5.46
CA LEU A 102 -17.92 -17.85 -4.64
C LEU A 102 -19.45 -17.93 -4.59
N ALA A 103 -19.99 -17.54 -3.45
CA ALA A 103 -21.38 -17.19 -3.20
C ALA A 103 -21.49 -15.77 -2.62
N ILE A 104 -22.68 -15.18 -2.73
CA ILE A 104 -22.96 -13.88 -2.11
C ILE A 104 -22.85 -14.02 -0.57
N ARG A 105 -22.19 -13.05 0.06
CA ARG A 105 -21.80 -12.96 1.49
C ARG A 105 -20.56 -13.76 1.88
N ASP A 106 -19.89 -14.44 0.97
CA ASP A 106 -18.60 -15.07 1.28
C ASP A 106 -17.57 -14.02 1.71
N ALA A 107 -16.76 -14.38 2.71
CA ALA A 107 -15.64 -13.57 3.18
C ALA A 107 -14.36 -13.96 2.44
N LEU A 108 -13.59 -12.94 2.03
CA LEU A 108 -12.38 -13.09 1.26
C LEU A 108 -11.25 -12.25 1.86
N ILE A 109 -10.02 -12.74 1.70
CA ILE A 109 -8.81 -11.92 1.78
C ILE A 109 -8.27 -11.82 0.35
N VAL A 110 -8.09 -10.60 -0.15
CA VAL A 110 -7.69 -10.36 -1.54
C VAL A 110 -6.38 -9.61 -1.54
N ARG A 111 -5.42 -10.09 -2.33
CA ARG A 111 -4.21 -9.36 -2.69
C ARG A 111 -4.15 -9.17 -4.20
N GLY A 112 -3.98 -7.94 -4.66
CA GLY A 112 -3.89 -7.63 -6.08
C GLY A 112 -3.46 -6.19 -6.30
N GLU A 113 -3.38 -5.79 -7.56
CA GLU A 113 -3.10 -4.41 -7.94
C GLU A 113 -4.42 -3.64 -8.05
N TYR A 114 -4.44 -2.41 -7.53
CA TYR A 114 -5.61 -1.53 -7.54
C TYR A 114 -5.50 -0.50 -8.66
N GLU A 115 -6.57 -0.38 -9.42
CA GLU A 115 -6.78 0.62 -10.46
C GLU A 115 -7.96 1.53 -10.13
N TRP A 116 -7.73 2.84 -10.19
CA TRP A 116 -8.74 3.84 -9.88
C TRP A 116 -9.79 3.97 -10.99
N ASN A 117 -11.06 4.14 -10.60
CA ASN A 117 -12.14 4.65 -11.45
C ASN A 117 -13.20 5.34 -10.58
N ASP A 118 -14.20 5.99 -11.20
CA ASP A 118 -15.29 6.70 -10.52
C ASP A 118 -16.35 5.77 -9.88
N GLN A 119 -16.17 4.45 -9.95
CA GLN A 119 -17.07 3.41 -9.41
C GLN A 119 -16.48 2.68 -8.20
N GLY A 120 -15.38 3.17 -7.62
CA GLY A 120 -14.72 2.58 -6.45
C GLY A 120 -13.44 1.79 -6.76
N GLY A 121 -13.07 1.70 -8.04
CA GLY A 121 -11.86 1.04 -8.53
C GLY A 121 -12.04 -0.43 -8.92
N VAL A 122 -10.97 -0.99 -9.48
CA VAL A 122 -10.83 -2.40 -9.85
C VAL A 122 -9.59 -2.98 -9.20
N VAL A 123 -9.69 -4.22 -8.71
CA VAL A 123 -8.52 -5.00 -8.29
C VAL A 123 -8.31 -6.13 -9.28
N HIS A 124 -7.15 -6.13 -9.92
CA HIS A 124 -6.69 -7.18 -10.85
C HIS A 124 -5.35 -7.75 -10.37
N TRP A 125 -4.64 -8.52 -11.19
CA TRP A 125 -3.41 -9.21 -10.79
C TRP A 125 -3.56 -10.06 -9.51
N THR A 126 -4.75 -10.65 -9.32
CA THR A 126 -5.07 -11.54 -8.19
C THR A 126 -4.57 -12.97 -8.42
N HIS A 127 -3.45 -13.11 -9.10
CA HIS A 127 -2.78 -14.37 -9.47
C HIS A 127 -1.26 -14.19 -9.37
N HIS A 128 -0.51 -15.28 -9.36
CA HIS A 128 0.95 -15.20 -9.43
C HIS A 128 1.43 -14.51 -10.71
N ASP A 129 2.57 -13.84 -10.67
CA ASP A 129 3.21 -13.34 -11.89
C ASP A 129 3.75 -14.50 -12.73
N PRO A 130 3.25 -14.73 -13.96
CA PRO A 130 3.72 -15.82 -14.81
C PRO A 130 5.22 -15.73 -15.15
N ASP A 131 5.77 -14.51 -15.19
CA ASP A 131 7.19 -14.28 -15.48
C ASP A 131 8.06 -14.31 -14.20
N GLY A 132 7.43 -14.40 -13.02
CA GLY A 132 8.12 -14.51 -11.71
C GLY A 132 8.97 -13.30 -11.33
N ARG A 133 8.71 -12.11 -11.90
CA ARG A 133 9.43 -10.86 -11.61
C ARG A 133 8.95 -10.22 -10.31
N MET A 134 7.70 -10.50 -9.92
CA MET A 134 7.09 -10.04 -8.68
C MET A 134 6.29 -11.14 -7.99
N ASN A 135 5.93 -10.92 -6.72
CA ASN A 135 5.15 -11.90 -5.94
C ASN A 135 3.72 -12.12 -6.47
N GLY A 136 3.21 -11.28 -7.39
CA GLY A 136 1.86 -11.36 -7.96
C GLY A 136 0.78 -10.97 -6.95
N GLY A 137 -0.40 -11.60 -7.02
CA GLY A 137 -1.50 -11.50 -6.04
C GLY A 137 -2.18 -12.85 -5.85
N TRP A 138 -3.32 -12.85 -5.15
CA TRP A 138 -4.08 -14.04 -4.82
C TRP A 138 -5.45 -13.68 -4.23
N ILE A 139 -6.39 -14.63 -4.24
CA ILE A 139 -7.64 -14.59 -3.45
C ILE A 139 -7.61 -15.74 -2.46
N GLU A 140 -7.92 -15.48 -1.19
CA GLU A 140 -8.12 -16.51 -0.19
C GLU A 140 -9.60 -16.60 0.17
N HIS A 141 -10.15 -17.82 0.03
CA HIS A 141 -11.54 -18.14 0.33
C HIS A 141 -11.60 -19.46 1.10
N ASN A 142 -12.23 -19.45 2.28
CA ASN A 142 -12.35 -20.62 3.17
C ASN A 142 -11.00 -21.32 3.45
N GLY A 143 -9.94 -20.53 3.66
CA GLY A 143 -8.58 -21.04 3.92
C GLY A 143 -7.84 -21.59 2.71
N VAL A 144 -8.42 -21.52 1.51
CA VAL A 144 -7.80 -21.93 0.25
C VAL A 144 -7.35 -20.70 -0.53
N LYS A 145 -6.08 -20.68 -0.95
CA LYS A 145 -5.49 -19.60 -1.74
C LYS A 145 -5.50 -19.94 -3.23
N TYR A 146 -6.10 -19.06 -4.03
CA TYR A 146 -6.21 -19.13 -5.48
C TYR A 146 -5.23 -18.12 -6.08
N ARG A 147 -4.22 -18.60 -6.83
CA ARG A 147 -3.18 -17.78 -7.46
C ARG A 147 -2.62 -18.43 -8.70
#